data_AF-A0A9C9KML1-F1
#
_entry.id   AF-A0A9C9KML1-F1
#
_cell.length_a   1.000
_cell.length_b   1.000
_cell.length_c   1.000
_cell.angle_alpha   90.00
_cell.angle_beta   90.00
_cell.angle_gamma   90.00
#
_symmetry.space_group_name_H-M   'P 1'
#
loop_
_entity.id
_entity.type
_entity.pdbx_description
1 polymer ?
#
loop_
_entity_poly.entity_id
_entity_poly.type
_entity_poly.pdbx_seq_one_letter_code
_entity_poly.pdbx_strand_id
1 'polypeptide(L)'
;MNDSRQILETAFARFNQRNIPQAEALCRLVISKGEELPDAYSLLGLISLSIGLPGYAVHQFRKALELKPSLALAKKNLKIATKAARKKPRPKRGNRFLLIKAWGFGFWADVDHVLGQLLLAEMTGRTPVVHWGKNSLYNNGTCTNAFELYFDPVSDCTIDNLTTGSRSCFPPKWNQYNLQLNEKNKLAGEFSRMAALYSLARDEDVVVSDFHTYVSDLVPWIDARGPLSGMDAQAIYRYLFRKYLRPKADIRAEIDQYWSDQLKDRRVLAVHVRGSDKISESLNLKDINTRYGPHIEKRLASDPDMALFLLTDSTTILEEYRQKYGERLLYSDCFRTESGVGIHHHRHDDRRRIGIEIIKDTCLASRCDVFIGHGETNVSTTVLHLKDWQPDDYVLLTDNQLYQPHLFLHKR
;
A
#
# COMPACT_ATOMS: atom_id res chain seq x y z
N MET A 1 -20.53 -8.69 15.16
CA MET A 1 -19.43 -7.72 15.35
C MET A 1 -18.77 -8.03 16.69
N ASN A 2 -17.45 -8.19 16.74
CA ASN A 2 -16.76 -8.39 18.02
C ASN A 2 -16.85 -7.11 18.85
N ASP A 3 -17.14 -7.28 20.15
CA ASP A 3 -17.08 -6.25 21.18
C ASP A 3 -15.65 -5.68 21.25
N SER A 4 -15.52 -4.37 21.43
CA SER A 4 -14.22 -3.69 21.47
C SER A 4 -13.35 -4.17 22.62
N ARG A 5 -13.93 -4.63 23.73
CA ARG A 5 -13.19 -5.29 24.81
C ARG A 5 -12.54 -6.58 24.34
N GLN A 6 -13.25 -7.41 23.58
CA GLN A 6 -12.72 -8.66 23.00
C GLN A 6 -11.61 -8.38 21.96
N ILE A 7 -11.77 -7.32 21.17
CA ILE A 7 -10.73 -6.86 20.22
C ILE A 7 -9.48 -6.44 21.01
N LEU A 8 -9.64 -5.71 22.11
CA LEU A 8 -8.54 -5.27 22.94
C LEU A 8 -7.84 -6.43 23.67
N GLU A 9 -8.58 -7.41 24.19
CA GLU A 9 -8.01 -8.65 24.73
C GLU A 9 -7.16 -9.38 23.67
N THR A 10 -7.66 -9.44 22.44
CA THR A 10 -6.90 -9.99 21.31
C THR A 10 -5.64 -9.17 21.06
N ALA A 11 -5.70 -7.83 21.12
CA ALA A 11 -4.54 -6.97 20.95
C ALA A 11 -3.46 -7.25 22.02
N PHE A 12 -3.85 -7.41 23.29
CA PHE A 12 -2.93 -7.81 24.35
C PHE A 12 -2.29 -9.18 24.09
N ALA A 13 -3.08 -10.17 23.66
CA ALA A 13 -2.55 -11.48 23.31
C ALA A 13 -1.51 -11.41 22.18
N ARG A 14 -1.76 -10.59 21.14
CA ARG A 14 -0.81 -10.38 20.03
C ARG A 14 0.44 -9.63 20.46
N PHE A 15 0.33 -8.64 21.34
CA PHE A 15 1.48 -7.97 21.92
C PHE A 15 2.37 -8.95 22.70
N ASN A 16 1.78 -9.81 23.53
CA ASN A 16 2.50 -10.84 24.29
C ASN A 16 3.21 -11.87 23.38
N GLN A 17 2.63 -12.17 22.22
CA GLN A 17 3.24 -13.01 21.17
C GLN A 17 4.29 -12.27 20.34
N ARG A 18 4.63 -11.02 20.69
CA ARG A 18 5.52 -10.12 19.93
C ARG A 18 5.03 -9.85 18.51
N ASN A 19 3.73 -9.96 18.25
CA ASN A 19 3.11 -9.55 17.00
C ASN A 19 2.66 -8.09 17.11
N ILE A 20 3.64 -7.19 17.11
CA ILE A 20 3.43 -5.76 17.36
C ILE A 20 2.52 -5.10 16.30
N PRO A 21 2.68 -5.34 14.98
CA PRO A 21 1.82 -4.73 13.98
C PRO A 21 0.35 -5.11 14.15
N GLN A 22 0.05 -6.38 14.44
CA GLN A 22 -1.34 -6.80 14.64
C GLN A 22 -1.93 -6.20 15.93
N ALA A 23 -1.14 -6.15 17.01
CA ALA A 23 -1.58 -5.53 18.27
C ALA A 23 -1.89 -4.03 18.09
N GLU A 24 -1.05 -3.31 17.35
CA GLU A 24 -1.23 -1.90 17.02
C GLU A 24 -2.52 -1.68 16.23
N ALA A 25 -2.72 -2.42 15.15
CA ALA A 25 -3.89 -2.28 14.29
C ALA A 25 -5.19 -2.60 15.04
N LEU A 26 -5.19 -3.59 15.94
CA LEU A 26 -6.34 -3.90 16.79
C LEU A 26 -6.64 -2.78 17.80
N CYS A 27 -5.62 -2.14 18.39
CA CYS A 27 -5.82 -0.99 19.26
C CYS A 27 -6.43 0.20 18.49
N ARG A 28 -5.95 0.45 17.26
CA ARG A 28 -6.48 1.51 16.40
C ARG A 28 -7.92 1.23 15.99
N LEU A 29 -8.27 -0.02 15.70
CA LEU A 29 -9.64 -0.42 15.40
C LEU A 29 -10.59 -0.17 16.59
N VAL A 30 -10.15 -0.44 17.82
CA VAL A 30 -10.93 -0.12 19.02
C VAL A 30 -11.20 1.38 19.11
N ILE A 31 -10.15 2.20 18.89
CA ILE A 31 -10.25 3.66 18.94
C ILE A 31 -11.15 4.20 17.81
N SER A 32 -11.05 3.65 16.60
CA SER A 32 -11.84 4.12 15.45
C SER A 32 -13.34 3.82 15.59
N LYS A 33 -13.72 2.88 16.46
CA LYS A 33 -15.13 2.63 16.83
C LYS A 33 -15.72 3.70 17.77
N GLY A 34 -14.93 4.70 18.17
CA GLY A 34 -15.36 5.77 19.07
C GLY A 34 -15.33 5.38 20.55
N GLU A 35 -14.79 4.22 20.89
CA GLU A 35 -14.66 3.79 22.28
C GLU A 35 -13.36 4.27 22.90
N GLU A 36 -13.45 5.22 23.84
CA GLU A 36 -12.31 5.73 24.58
C GLU A 36 -11.88 4.77 25.71
N LEU A 37 -11.39 3.59 25.34
CA LEU A 37 -10.86 2.60 26.29
C LEU A 37 -9.43 3.00 26.73
N PRO A 38 -9.18 3.33 28.02
CA PRO A 38 -7.86 3.73 28.51
C PRO A 38 -6.77 2.68 28.25
N ASP A 39 -7.17 1.40 28.30
CA ASP A 39 -6.26 0.27 28.13
C ASP A 39 -5.74 0.14 26.69
N ALA A 40 -6.51 0.59 25.67
CA ALA A 40 -6.05 0.64 24.28
C ALA A 40 -4.90 1.66 24.11
N TYR A 41 -5.07 2.87 24.66
CA TYR A 41 -4.01 3.88 24.69
C TYR A 41 -2.80 3.43 25.51
N SER A 42 -3.02 2.78 26.66
CA SER A 42 -1.94 2.20 27.47
C SER A 42 -1.15 1.14 26.68
N LEU A 43 -1.83 0.29 25.91
CA LEU A 43 -1.18 -0.71 25.06
C LEU A 43 -0.42 -0.08 23.89
N LEU A 44 -0.97 0.95 23.22
CA LEU A 44 -0.22 1.74 22.22
C LEU A 44 1.04 2.38 22.80
N GLY A 45 1.00 2.82 24.06
CA GLY A 45 2.17 3.31 24.79
C GLY A 45 3.24 2.23 24.99
N LEU A 46 2.83 1.02 25.34
CA LEU A 46 3.73 -0.14 25.46
C LEU A 46 4.35 -0.54 24.11
N ILE A 47 3.53 -0.56 23.05
CA ILE A 47 3.97 -0.79 21.68
C ILE A 47 5.03 0.23 21.29
N SER A 48 4.76 1.53 21.51
CA SER A 48 5.68 2.63 21.21
C SER A 48 7.01 2.47 21.94
N LEU A 49 7.02 2.06 23.21
CA LEU A 49 8.26 1.75 23.94
C LEU A 49 9.00 0.55 23.33
N SER A 50 8.29 -0.51 22.97
CA SER A 50 8.87 -1.75 22.42
C SER A 50 9.59 -1.54 21.09
N ILE A 51 9.15 -0.55 20.30
CA ILE A 51 9.75 -0.18 19.01
C ILE A 51 10.70 1.02 19.09
N GLY A 52 11.04 1.49 20.30
CA GLY A 52 12.04 2.54 20.49
C GLY A 52 11.54 3.97 20.25
N LEU A 53 10.22 4.21 20.34
CA LEU A 53 9.59 5.52 20.16
C LEU A 53 9.01 6.06 21.50
N PRO A 54 9.85 6.45 22.47
CA PRO A 54 9.38 6.87 23.79
C PRO A 54 8.59 8.19 23.76
N GLY A 55 8.80 9.06 22.77
CA GLY A 55 8.00 10.28 22.60
C GLY A 55 6.52 9.97 22.30
N TYR A 56 6.27 9.03 21.39
CA TYR A 56 4.92 8.52 21.11
C TYR A 56 4.34 7.85 22.35
N ALA A 57 5.14 7.05 23.06
CA ALA A 57 4.69 6.39 24.28
C ALA A 57 4.19 7.38 25.34
N VAL A 58 4.90 8.51 25.54
CA VAL A 58 4.47 9.57 26.47
C VAL A 58 3.09 10.11 26.11
N HIS A 59 2.84 10.38 24.83
CA HIS A 59 1.54 10.88 24.37
C HIS A 59 0.42 9.87 24.66
N GLN A 60 0.63 8.61 24.30
CA GLN A 60 -0.37 7.55 24.50
C GLN A 60 -0.68 7.29 25.99
N PHE A 61 0.35 7.24 26.86
CA PHE A 61 0.12 7.07 28.29
C PHE A 61 -0.58 8.28 28.93
N ARG A 62 -0.35 9.50 28.45
CA ARG A 62 -1.09 10.68 28.92
C ARG A 62 -2.56 10.58 28.57
N LYS A 63 -2.89 10.26 27.33
CA LYS A 63 -4.29 10.05 26.91
C LYS A 63 -4.96 8.92 27.71
N ALA A 64 -4.26 7.82 27.99
CA ALA A 64 -4.77 6.77 28.87
C ALA A 64 -5.10 7.28 30.29
N LEU A 65 -4.26 8.16 30.85
CA LEU A 65 -4.44 8.70 32.21
C LEU A 65 -5.46 9.85 32.28
N GLU A 66 -5.67 10.57 31.19
CA GLU A 66 -6.80 11.51 31.05
C GLU A 66 -8.13 10.76 31.18
N LEU A 67 -8.25 9.62 30.51
CA LEU A 67 -9.45 8.78 30.57
C LEU A 67 -9.61 8.02 31.89
N LYS A 68 -8.49 7.56 32.48
CA LYS A 68 -8.49 6.86 33.77
C LYS A 68 -7.28 7.25 34.62
N PRO A 69 -7.41 8.29 35.48
CA PRO A 69 -6.32 8.74 36.33
C PRO A 69 -5.82 7.70 37.34
N SER A 70 -6.56 6.64 37.62
CA SER A 70 -6.16 5.57 38.55
C SER A 70 -5.35 4.44 37.89
N LEU A 71 -5.09 4.49 36.58
CA LEU A 71 -4.40 3.42 35.84
C LEU A 71 -2.91 3.32 36.21
N ALA A 72 -2.60 2.52 37.23
CA ALA A 72 -1.26 2.40 37.81
C ALA A 72 -0.18 2.00 36.78
N LEU A 73 -0.51 1.09 35.86
CA LEU A 73 0.39 0.64 34.79
C LEU A 73 0.81 1.81 33.88
N ALA A 74 -0.14 2.63 33.45
CA ALA A 74 0.13 3.80 32.61
C ALA A 74 0.96 4.85 33.36
N LYS A 75 0.70 5.11 34.66
CA LYS A 75 1.55 6.02 35.48
C LYS A 75 3.00 5.55 35.56
N LYS A 76 3.20 4.26 35.81
CA LYS A 76 4.54 3.65 35.89
C LYS A 76 5.27 3.79 34.54
N ASN A 77 4.62 3.43 33.44
CA ASN A 77 5.23 3.44 32.12
C ASN A 77 5.42 4.86 31.56
N LEU A 78 4.56 5.82 31.92
CA LEU A 78 4.76 7.23 31.59
C LEU A 78 6.08 7.77 32.17
N LYS A 79 6.44 7.40 33.41
CA LYS A 79 7.74 7.77 34.00
C LYS A 79 8.91 7.19 33.20
N ILE A 80 8.80 5.92 32.81
CA ILE A 80 9.81 5.23 31.99
C ILE A 80 9.95 5.91 30.63
N ALA A 81 8.83 6.14 29.93
CA ALA A 81 8.78 6.78 28.63
C ALA A 81 9.34 8.21 28.67
N THR A 82 8.99 8.99 29.69
CA THR A 82 9.50 10.36 29.86
C THR A 82 11.02 10.37 30.08
N LYS A 83 11.55 9.46 30.89
CA LYS A 83 13.00 9.34 31.10
C LYS A 83 13.71 8.93 29.80
N ALA A 84 13.13 8.01 29.03
CA ALA A 84 13.68 7.58 27.75
C ALA A 84 13.63 8.71 26.70
N ALA A 85 12.53 9.45 26.59
CA ALA A 85 12.34 10.55 25.65
C ALA A 85 13.28 11.75 25.90
N ARG A 86 13.76 11.93 27.15
CA ARG A 86 14.75 12.95 27.49
C ARG A 86 16.16 12.63 27.01
N LYS A 87 16.46 11.36 26.71
CA LYS A 87 17.77 11.00 26.15
C LYS A 87 17.85 11.60 24.75
N LYS A 88 18.85 12.45 24.50
CA LYS A 88 19.08 13.00 23.16
C LYS A 88 19.27 11.81 22.19
N PRO A 89 18.55 11.78 21.06
CA PRO A 89 18.80 10.77 20.04
C PRO A 89 20.26 10.87 19.63
N ARG A 90 20.92 9.71 19.44
CA ARG A 90 22.27 9.72 18.91
C ARG A 90 22.21 10.37 17.53
N PRO A 91 23.12 11.32 17.21
CA PRO A 91 23.17 11.88 15.88
C PRO A 91 23.39 10.74 14.90
N LYS A 92 22.43 10.57 13.99
CA LYS A 92 22.52 9.60 12.88
C LYS A 92 23.69 10.04 12.00
N ARG A 93 24.79 9.27 11.99
CA ARG A 93 26.00 9.54 11.20
C ARG A 93 26.03 8.62 9.97
N GLY A 94 26.55 9.12 8.85
CA GLY A 94 26.75 8.33 7.63
C GLY A 94 25.51 8.19 6.75
N ASN A 95 25.71 7.54 5.59
CA ASN A 95 24.64 7.27 4.63
C ASN A 95 23.76 6.13 5.16
N ARG A 96 22.46 6.40 5.34
CA ARG A 96 21.49 5.43 5.84
C ARG A 96 20.51 5.07 4.74
N PHE A 97 20.25 3.78 4.56
CA PHE A 97 19.49 3.27 3.44
C PHE A 97 18.29 2.46 3.90
N LEU A 98 17.26 2.44 3.05
CA LEU A 98 16.15 1.51 3.12
C LEU A 98 16.10 0.72 1.81
N LEU A 99 16.51 -0.54 1.85
CA LEU A 99 16.38 -1.47 0.73
C LEU A 99 14.96 -2.03 0.69
N ILE A 100 14.27 -1.84 -0.43
CA ILE A 100 12.86 -2.19 -0.63
C ILE A 100 12.81 -3.35 -1.63
N LYS A 101 12.49 -4.55 -1.13
CA LYS A 101 12.37 -5.77 -1.93
C LYS A 101 10.99 -5.90 -2.56
N ALA A 102 10.87 -6.76 -3.58
CA ALA A 102 9.57 -7.10 -4.16
C ALA A 102 8.63 -7.74 -3.13
N TRP A 103 7.37 -7.33 -3.16
CA TRP A 103 6.33 -7.98 -2.37
C TRP A 103 5.92 -9.32 -3.00
N GLY A 104 5.99 -9.47 -4.32
CA GLY A 104 5.82 -10.75 -5.02
C GLY A 104 4.36 -11.13 -5.29
N PHE A 105 3.46 -10.15 -5.36
CA PHE A 105 2.05 -10.33 -5.70
C PHE A 105 1.70 -9.51 -6.94
N GLY A 106 0.45 -9.03 -7.08
CA GLY A 106 0.02 -8.22 -8.22
C GLY A 106 0.76 -6.88 -8.31
N PHE A 107 0.81 -6.28 -9.51
CA PHE A 107 1.65 -5.13 -9.84
C PHE A 107 1.43 -3.96 -8.87
N TRP A 108 0.18 -3.54 -8.72
CA TRP A 108 -0.17 -2.45 -7.81
C TRP A 108 -0.08 -2.83 -6.33
N ALA A 109 0.01 -4.12 -5.98
CA ALA A 109 0.33 -4.53 -4.60
C ALA A 109 1.83 -4.39 -4.32
N ASP A 110 2.68 -4.71 -5.30
CA ASP A 110 4.12 -4.49 -5.22
C ASP A 110 4.46 -2.99 -5.23
N VAL A 111 3.77 -2.17 -6.04
CA VAL A 111 3.93 -0.71 -6.01
C VAL A 111 3.41 -0.12 -4.69
N ASP A 112 2.26 -0.56 -4.19
CA ASP A 112 1.74 -0.09 -2.89
C ASP A 112 2.71 -0.41 -1.74
N HIS A 113 3.35 -1.58 -1.78
CA HIS A 113 4.45 -1.89 -0.87
C HIS A 113 5.58 -0.85 -0.97
N VAL A 114 6.01 -0.53 -2.19
CA VAL A 114 7.05 0.47 -2.43
C VAL A 114 6.64 1.83 -1.86
N LEU A 115 5.40 2.28 -2.05
CA LEU A 115 4.89 3.54 -1.51
C LEU A 115 4.93 3.56 0.03
N GLY A 116 4.46 2.50 0.69
CA GLY A 116 4.56 2.37 2.14
C GLY A 116 6.01 2.46 2.64
N GLN A 117 6.96 1.86 1.91
CA GLN A 117 8.38 1.95 2.27
C GLN A 117 9.02 3.30 1.91
N LEU A 118 8.59 3.98 0.85
CA LEU A 118 9.03 5.34 0.55
C LEU A 118 8.62 6.31 1.65
N LEU A 119 7.40 6.16 2.19
CA LEU A 119 6.99 6.89 3.39
C LEU A 119 7.88 6.60 4.59
N LEU A 120 8.17 5.31 4.86
CA LEU A 120 9.10 4.92 5.92
C LEU A 120 10.49 5.56 5.72
N ALA A 121 10.98 5.62 4.48
CA ALA A 121 12.25 6.24 4.14
C ALA A 121 12.27 7.74 4.52
N GLU A 122 11.20 8.48 4.19
CA GLU A 122 11.06 9.89 4.58
C GLU A 122 10.98 10.06 6.09
N MET A 123 10.12 9.28 6.77
CA MET A 123 9.94 9.34 8.23
C MET A 123 11.23 9.05 8.99
N THR A 124 12.10 8.20 8.44
CA THR A 124 13.31 7.75 9.12
C THR A 124 14.58 8.45 8.64
N GLY A 125 14.49 9.28 7.61
CA GLY A 125 15.61 9.96 6.97
C GLY A 125 16.59 8.96 6.34
N ARG A 126 16.10 8.07 5.50
CA ARG A 126 16.88 7.04 4.79
C ARG A 126 16.76 7.24 3.28
N THR A 127 17.84 7.00 2.55
CA THR A 127 17.83 6.94 1.09
C THR A 127 17.13 5.63 0.64
N PRO A 128 16.01 5.69 -0.10
CA PRO A 128 15.32 4.50 -0.56
C PRO A 128 16.06 3.85 -1.74
N VAL A 129 16.16 2.52 -1.73
CA VAL A 129 16.73 1.72 -2.81
C VAL A 129 15.73 0.62 -3.14
N VAL A 130 15.05 0.71 -4.29
CA VAL A 130 14.06 -0.30 -4.70
C VAL A 130 14.73 -1.36 -5.55
N HIS A 131 14.54 -2.63 -5.18
CA HIS A 131 15.10 -3.77 -5.90
C HIS A 131 14.09 -4.92 -6.00
N TRP A 132 13.49 -5.06 -7.18
CA TRP A 132 12.63 -6.18 -7.52
C TRP A 132 13.42 -7.24 -8.27
N GLY A 133 13.93 -8.23 -7.54
CA GLY A 133 14.76 -9.31 -8.10
C GLY A 133 13.98 -10.29 -8.99
N LYS A 134 14.57 -11.46 -9.22
CA LYS A 134 13.97 -12.51 -10.09
C LYS A 134 12.67 -13.11 -9.53
N ASN A 135 12.36 -12.88 -8.26
CA ASN A 135 11.10 -13.28 -7.63
C ASN A 135 9.92 -12.37 -7.97
N SER A 136 10.15 -11.22 -8.60
CA SER A 136 9.04 -10.40 -9.09
C SER A 136 8.32 -11.10 -10.24
N LEU A 137 6.98 -11.15 -10.16
CA LEU A 137 6.13 -11.67 -11.24
C LEU A 137 6.26 -10.85 -12.55
N TYR A 138 6.81 -9.65 -12.43
CA TYR A 138 6.98 -8.66 -13.50
C TYR A 138 8.42 -8.58 -14.02
N ASN A 139 9.30 -9.47 -13.57
CA ASN A 139 10.63 -9.60 -14.16
C ASN A 139 10.56 -10.44 -15.45
N ASN A 140 11.02 -9.87 -16.57
CA ASN A 140 11.06 -10.50 -17.90
C ASN A 140 12.42 -11.17 -18.23
N GLY A 141 13.35 -11.20 -17.28
CA GLY A 141 14.68 -11.80 -17.45
C GLY A 141 15.74 -10.91 -18.10
N THR A 142 15.40 -9.69 -18.55
CA THR A 142 16.35 -8.80 -19.24
C THR A 142 17.14 -7.89 -18.30
N CYS A 143 16.78 -7.83 -17.01
CA CYS A 143 17.47 -7.03 -16.03
C CYS A 143 17.46 -7.67 -14.63
N THR A 144 18.33 -7.19 -13.74
CA THR A 144 18.41 -7.64 -12.35
C THR A 144 17.37 -6.95 -11.45
N ASN A 145 16.89 -5.77 -11.82
CA ASN A 145 15.89 -4.99 -11.08
C ASN A 145 14.64 -4.72 -11.92
N ALA A 146 13.59 -5.52 -11.73
CA ALA A 146 12.35 -5.42 -12.48
C ALA A 146 11.62 -4.07 -12.28
N PHE A 147 11.82 -3.36 -11.17
CA PHE A 147 11.22 -2.04 -10.94
C PHE A 147 11.60 -1.05 -12.04
N GLU A 148 12.87 -1.10 -12.46
CA GLU A 148 13.43 -0.19 -13.47
C GLU A 148 13.00 -0.52 -14.91
N LEU A 149 12.30 -1.64 -15.13
CA LEU A 149 11.59 -1.87 -16.40
C LEU A 149 10.41 -0.93 -16.60
N TYR A 150 9.87 -0.40 -15.49
CA TYR A 150 8.61 0.34 -15.45
C TYR A 150 8.76 1.78 -14.99
N PHE A 151 9.64 2.04 -14.01
CA PHE A 151 9.80 3.36 -13.42
C PHE A 151 11.25 3.83 -13.42
N ASP A 152 11.46 5.14 -13.37
CA ASP A 152 12.78 5.70 -13.09
C ASP A 152 13.22 5.38 -11.64
N PRO A 153 14.53 5.26 -11.37
CA PRO A 153 15.04 5.02 -10.02
C PRO A 153 14.54 6.08 -9.03
N VAL A 154 14.20 5.65 -7.81
CA VAL A 154 13.71 6.55 -6.74
C VAL A 154 14.82 7.29 -6.00
N SER A 155 16.08 6.92 -6.26
CA SER A 155 17.30 7.59 -5.80
C SER A 155 18.47 7.20 -6.72
N ASP A 156 19.60 7.88 -6.56
CA ASP A 156 20.85 7.58 -7.29
C ASP A 156 21.58 6.33 -6.76
N CYS A 157 20.98 5.61 -5.81
CA CYS A 157 21.58 4.45 -5.17
C CYS A 157 20.93 3.14 -5.64
N THR A 158 21.78 2.16 -5.96
CA THR A 158 21.40 0.80 -6.31
C THR A 158 21.73 -0.17 -5.16
N ILE A 159 21.31 -1.42 -5.31
CA ILE A 159 21.63 -2.47 -4.34
C ILE A 159 23.14 -2.73 -4.24
N ASP A 160 23.91 -2.48 -5.30
CA ASP A 160 25.36 -2.65 -5.29
C ASP A 160 26.04 -1.57 -4.46
N ASN A 161 25.44 -0.38 -4.37
CA ASN A 161 25.90 0.62 -3.41
C ASN A 161 25.72 0.15 -1.96
N LEU A 162 24.94 -0.89 -1.66
CA LEU A 162 24.69 -1.39 -0.30
C LEU A 162 25.61 -2.54 0.13
N THR A 163 26.21 -3.26 -0.82
CA THR A 163 27.06 -4.43 -0.56
C THR A 163 28.53 -4.05 -0.28
N THR A 164 28.87 -2.78 -0.45
CA THR A 164 30.23 -2.26 -0.27
C THR A 164 30.48 -1.74 1.15
N GLY A 165 31.58 -2.20 1.76
CA GLY A 165 32.00 -1.84 3.11
C GLY A 165 31.25 -2.61 4.21
N SER A 166 31.71 -2.45 5.45
CA SER A 166 31.04 -3.05 6.61
C SER A 166 29.82 -2.21 6.98
N ARG A 167 28.62 -2.76 6.77
CA ARG A 167 27.34 -2.09 7.10
C ARG A 167 26.49 -2.94 8.02
N SER A 168 25.99 -2.31 9.08
CA SER A 168 24.99 -2.92 9.95
C SER A 168 23.65 -3.04 9.21
N CYS A 169 22.97 -4.16 9.39
CA CYS A 169 21.73 -4.48 8.69
C CYS A 169 20.60 -4.84 9.67
N PHE A 170 19.39 -4.42 9.34
CA PHE A 170 18.15 -4.84 10.01
C PHE A 170 17.09 -5.24 8.99
N PRO A 171 16.27 -6.27 9.22
CA PRO A 171 16.34 -7.23 10.32
C PRO A 171 17.62 -8.09 10.32
N PRO A 172 18.04 -8.68 11.47
CA PRO A 172 19.30 -9.44 11.58
C PRO A 172 19.47 -10.64 10.65
N LYS A 173 18.39 -11.10 10.00
CA LYS A 173 18.48 -12.10 8.92
C LYS A 173 19.30 -11.58 7.72
N TRP A 174 19.34 -10.27 7.50
CA TRP A 174 20.07 -9.66 6.40
C TRP A 174 21.47 -9.22 6.82
N ASN A 175 22.41 -9.30 5.88
CA ASN A 175 23.78 -8.79 6.02
C ASN A 175 24.37 -8.51 4.64
N GLN A 176 25.53 -7.84 4.60
CA GLN A 176 26.18 -7.42 3.35
C GLN A 176 26.40 -8.52 2.31
N TYR A 177 26.54 -9.78 2.73
CA TYR A 177 26.79 -10.92 1.84
C TYR A 177 25.52 -11.50 1.22
N ASN A 178 24.35 -11.21 1.80
CA ASN A 178 23.09 -11.83 1.37
C ASN A 178 22.05 -10.81 0.91
N LEU A 179 22.37 -9.51 0.86
CA LEU A 179 21.46 -8.47 0.36
C LEU A 179 20.94 -8.77 -1.05
N GLN A 180 21.70 -9.46 -1.90
CA GLN A 180 21.28 -9.80 -3.26
C GLN A 180 20.28 -10.98 -3.34
N LEU A 181 20.05 -11.72 -2.23
CA LEU A 181 19.03 -12.77 -2.23
C LEU A 181 17.64 -12.15 -2.44
N ASN A 182 16.82 -12.81 -3.27
CA ASN A 182 15.46 -12.36 -3.54
C ASN A 182 14.60 -12.34 -2.27
N GLU A 183 14.67 -13.41 -1.47
CA GLU A 183 13.90 -13.58 -0.24
C GLU A 183 14.72 -14.30 0.83
N LYS A 184 14.45 -13.99 2.10
CA LYS A 184 15.01 -14.69 3.25
C LYS A 184 14.03 -14.65 4.41
N ASN A 185 13.59 -15.80 4.90
CA ASN A 185 12.63 -15.94 6.01
C ASN A 185 11.46 -14.93 5.93
N LYS A 186 10.87 -14.73 4.75
CA LYS A 186 9.86 -13.69 4.53
C LYS A 186 8.56 -13.98 5.28
N LEU A 187 8.01 -15.18 5.08
CA LEU A 187 6.73 -15.62 5.66
C LEU A 187 6.89 -16.40 6.98
N ALA A 188 7.96 -17.18 7.12
CA ALA A 188 8.24 -18.04 8.26
C ALA A 188 9.73 -18.03 8.64
N GLY A 189 10.06 -18.48 9.85
CA GLY A 189 11.41 -18.47 10.40
C GLY A 189 11.72 -17.23 11.25
N GLU A 190 12.96 -17.14 11.73
CA GLU A 190 13.40 -16.01 12.55
C GLU A 190 13.39 -14.71 11.74
N PHE A 191 12.89 -13.63 12.35
CA PHE A 191 12.69 -12.33 11.72
C PHE A 191 11.83 -12.38 10.44
N SER A 192 10.79 -13.23 10.45
CA SER A 192 9.75 -13.22 9.43
C SER A 192 8.65 -12.20 9.69
N ARG A 193 7.95 -11.81 8.62
CA ARG A 193 6.81 -10.87 8.66
C ARG A 193 7.18 -9.53 9.30
N MET A 194 8.34 -8.99 8.92
CA MET A 194 8.91 -7.76 9.48
C MET A 194 8.30 -6.53 8.81
N ALA A 195 7.12 -6.11 9.30
CA ALA A 195 6.47 -4.87 8.86
C ALA A 195 7.26 -3.61 9.24
N ALA A 196 6.97 -2.49 8.57
CA ALA A 196 7.66 -1.21 8.74
C ALA A 196 7.68 -0.68 10.18
N LEU A 197 6.68 -1.03 11.00
CA LEU A 197 6.60 -0.61 12.40
C LEU A 197 7.86 -0.98 13.20
N TYR A 198 8.47 -2.13 12.90
CA TYR A 198 9.72 -2.54 13.56
C TYR A 198 10.93 -1.69 13.15
N SER A 199 10.82 -0.94 12.06
CA SER A 199 11.91 -0.21 11.41
C SER A 199 11.97 1.28 11.74
N LEU A 200 10.93 1.84 12.35
CA LEU A 200 10.78 3.29 12.61
C LEU A 200 11.94 3.91 13.41
N ALA A 201 12.47 3.20 14.41
CA ALA A 201 13.52 3.71 15.29
C ALA A 201 14.86 2.95 15.15
N ARG A 202 15.14 2.40 13.98
CA ARG A 202 16.36 1.61 13.73
C ARG A 202 17.57 2.48 13.43
N ASP A 203 18.69 2.16 14.06
CA ASP A 203 19.97 2.88 13.91
C ASP A 203 20.84 2.30 12.80
N GLU A 204 20.60 1.05 12.41
CA GLU A 204 21.39 0.28 11.44
C GLU A 204 21.54 1.01 10.10
N ASP A 205 22.68 0.86 9.45
CA ASP A 205 23.02 1.57 8.20
C ASP A 205 22.03 1.20 7.09
N VAL A 206 21.71 -0.09 6.98
CA VAL A 206 20.77 -0.62 6.00
C VAL A 206 19.58 -1.26 6.71
N VAL A 207 18.38 -0.72 6.48
CA VAL A 207 17.13 -1.42 6.80
C VAL A 207 16.64 -2.10 5.53
N VAL A 208 16.23 -3.35 5.62
CA VAL A 208 15.67 -4.12 4.51
C VAL A 208 14.19 -4.35 4.78
N SER A 209 13.35 -3.88 3.87
CA SER A 209 11.94 -4.19 3.83
C SER A 209 11.67 -5.29 2.80
N ASP A 210 11.21 -6.44 3.27
CA ASP A 210 10.80 -7.58 2.45
C ASP A 210 9.37 -8.08 2.75
N PHE A 211 8.62 -7.31 3.55
CA PHE A 211 7.27 -7.65 3.96
C PHE A 211 6.35 -6.44 3.87
N HIS A 212 5.14 -6.66 3.36
CA HIS A 212 4.21 -5.58 3.04
C HIS A 212 3.89 -4.67 4.23
N THR A 213 3.66 -3.40 3.94
CA THR A 213 3.18 -2.37 4.88
C THR A 213 2.47 -1.32 4.05
N TYR A 214 1.25 -0.98 4.47
CA TYR A 214 0.45 0.04 3.83
C TYR A 214 0.85 1.42 4.32
N VAL A 215 0.57 2.46 3.53
CA VAL A 215 0.76 3.86 3.97
C VAL A 215 -0.09 4.14 5.21
N SER A 216 -1.32 3.64 5.25
CA SER A 216 -2.26 3.78 6.37
C SER A 216 -1.71 3.24 7.69
N ASP A 217 -0.91 2.17 7.66
CA ASP A 217 -0.25 1.62 8.86
C ASP A 217 0.78 2.61 9.46
N LEU A 218 1.33 3.51 8.64
CA LEU A 218 2.38 4.46 9.02
C LEU A 218 1.84 5.85 9.34
N VAL A 219 0.67 6.25 8.83
CA VAL A 219 0.06 7.57 9.09
C VAL A 219 0.01 7.91 10.59
N PRO A 220 -0.40 7.00 11.50
CA PRO A 220 -0.47 7.31 12.94
C PRO A 220 0.90 7.56 13.59
N TRP A 221 2.00 7.29 12.88
CA TRP A 221 3.38 7.39 13.33
C TRP A 221 4.14 8.56 12.70
N ILE A 222 3.47 9.39 11.90
CA ILE A 222 4.07 10.61 11.31
C ILE A 222 4.34 11.63 12.42
N ASP A 223 5.48 12.33 12.36
CA ASP A 223 5.80 13.40 13.31
C ASP A 223 4.84 14.57 13.08
N ALA A 224 4.12 14.95 14.13
CA ALA A 224 3.14 16.04 14.10
C ALA A 224 3.74 17.42 13.73
N ARG A 225 5.07 17.55 13.69
CA ARG A 225 5.79 18.78 13.30
C ARG A 225 6.41 18.70 11.91
N GLY A 226 6.31 17.54 11.25
CA GLY A 226 6.87 17.31 9.93
C GLY A 226 5.97 17.81 8.79
N PRO A 227 6.48 17.82 7.54
CA PRO A 227 5.76 18.30 6.37
C PRO A 227 4.55 17.43 5.98
N LEU A 228 4.49 16.18 6.46
CA LEU A 228 3.37 15.27 6.24
C LEU A 228 2.32 15.31 7.36
N SER A 229 2.52 16.18 8.36
CA SER A 229 1.60 16.30 9.50
C SER A 229 0.21 16.71 9.04
N GLY A 230 -0.81 16.04 9.57
CA GLY A 230 -2.22 16.34 9.28
C GLY A 230 -2.72 15.83 7.93
N MET A 231 -1.85 15.28 7.07
CA MET A 231 -2.27 14.62 5.85
C MET A 231 -2.95 13.28 6.16
N ASP A 232 -4.06 13.00 5.50
CA ASP A 232 -4.66 11.66 5.52
C ASP A 232 -3.89 10.69 4.60
N ALA A 233 -4.25 9.41 4.66
CA ALA A 233 -3.61 8.38 3.85
C ALA A 233 -3.70 8.68 2.34
N GLN A 234 -4.83 9.22 1.86
CA GLN A 234 -5.04 9.51 0.45
C GLN A 234 -4.11 10.61 -0.06
N ALA A 235 -3.99 11.70 0.70
CA ALA A 235 -3.09 12.80 0.39
C ALA A 235 -1.63 12.33 0.38
N ILE A 236 -1.25 11.46 1.31
CA ILE A 236 0.11 10.90 1.37
C ILE A 236 0.38 9.98 0.17
N TYR A 237 -0.56 9.11 -0.20
CA TYR A 237 -0.43 8.29 -1.40
C TYR A 237 -0.19 9.17 -2.64
N ARG A 238 -1.03 10.19 -2.86
CA ARG A 238 -0.90 11.13 -3.99
C ARG A 238 0.46 11.85 -3.99
N TYR A 239 0.91 12.29 -2.82
CA TYR A 239 2.22 12.91 -2.65
C TYR A 239 3.35 11.96 -3.08
N LEU A 240 3.35 10.71 -2.60
CA LEU A 240 4.38 9.73 -2.91
C LEU A 240 4.38 9.32 -4.39
N PHE A 241 3.20 9.10 -4.98
CA PHE A 241 3.05 8.85 -6.42
C PHE A 241 3.70 9.98 -7.23
N ARG A 242 3.32 11.24 -6.97
CA ARG A 242 3.83 12.41 -7.70
C ARG A 242 5.34 12.60 -7.52
N LYS A 243 5.85 12.33 -6.32
CA LYS A 243 7.26 12.54 -6.00
C LYS A 243 8.18 11.49 -6.61
N TYR A 244 7.79 10.21 -6.50
CA TYR A 244 8.71 9.10 -6.76
C TYR A 244 8.39 8.28 -8.01
N LEU A 245 7.13 8.13 -8.39
CA LEU A 245 6.77 7.20 -9.46
C LEU A 245 6.68 7.92 -10.81
N ARG A 246 7.68 7.66 -11.64
CA ARG A 246 7.77 8.19 -13.02
C ARG A 246 7.86 7.01 -13.99
N PRO A 247 6.77 6.66 -14.70
CA PRO A 247 6.80 5.57 -15.68
C PRO A 247 7.85 5.84 -16.77
N LYS A 248 8.50 4.82 -17.33
CA LYS A 248 9.50 4.97 -18.39
C LYS A 248 8.95 5.70 -19.63
N ALA A 249 9.85 6.31 -20.40
CA ALA A 249 9.48 7.18 -21.52
C ALA A 249 8.63 6.47 -22.59
N ASP A 250 8.94 5.21 -22.90
CA ASP A 250 8.16 4.37 -23.82
C ASP A 250 6.74 4.10 -23.29
N ILE A 251 6.60 3.85 -21.99
CA ILE A 251 5.29 3.65 -21.33
C ILE A 251 4.47 4.95 -21.38
N ARG A 252 5.09 6.09 -21.08
CA ARG A 252 4.41 7.41 -21.16
C ARG A 252 3.96 7.71 -22.58
N ALA A 253 4.80 7.43 -23.58
CA ALA A 253 4.47 7.64 -24.98
C ALA A 253 3.25 6.79 -25.39
N GLU A 254 3.18 5.52 -24.98
CA GLU A 254 2.02 4.65 -25.26
C GLU A 254 0.72 5.19 -24.61
N ILE A 255 0.82 5.69 -23.38
CA ILE A 255 -0.31 6.32 -22.67
C ILE A 255 -0.77 7.59 -23.40
N ASP A 256 0.17 8.47 -23.74
CA ASP A 256 -0.13 9.76 -24.36
C ASP A 256 -0.69 9.58 -25.77
N GLN A 257 -0.18 8.60 -26.53
CA GLN A 257 -0.71 8.23 -27.84
C GLN A 257 -2.15 7.73 -27.73
N TYR A 258 -2.42 6.73 -26.88
CA TYR A 258 -3.78 6.21 -26.73
C TYR A 258 -4.76 7.29 -26.24
N TRP A 259 -4.32 8.13 -25.29
CA TRP A 259 -5.11 9.26 -24.82
C TRP A 259 -5.48 10.20 -25.97
N SER A 260 -4.50 10.61 -26.78
CA SER A 260 -4.71 11.51 -27.92
C SER A 260 -5.64 10.90 -28.97
N ASP A 261 -5.48 9.61 -29.27
CA ASP A 261 -6.19 8.95 -30.37
C ASP A 261 -7.64 8.59 -30.00
N GLN A 262 -7.89 8.24 -28.74
CA GLN A 262 -9.16 7.61 -28.32
C GLN A 262 -9.97 8.43 -27.31
N LEU A 263 -9.33 9.17 -26.40
CA LEU A 263 -10.00 9.69 -25.19
C LEU A 263 -10.02 11.22 -25.05
N LYS A 264 -9.01 11.93 -25.57
CA LYS A 264 -8.74 13.35 -25.25
C LYS A 264 -9.91 14.30 -25.49
N ASP A 265 -10.63 14.12 -26.60
CA ASP A 265 -11.72 15.02 -27.02
C ASP A 265 -13.11 14.49 -26.64
N ARG A 266 -13.17 13.54 -25.71
CA ARG A 266 -14.41 12.93 -25.22
C ARG A 266 -14.59 13.24 -23.74
N ARG A 267 -15.84 13.31 -23.30
CA ARG A 267 -16.17 13.12 -21.89
C ARG A 267 -16.26 11.62 -21.60
N VAL A 268 -15.49 11.16 -20.64
CA VAL A 268 -15.27 9.72 -20.41
C VAL A 268 -15.58 9.34 -18.97
N LEU A 269 -16.44 8.32 -18.83
CA LEU A 269 -16.59 7.55 -17.62
C LEU A 269 -15.66 6.34 -17.68
N ALA A 270 -14.63 6.31 -16.83
CA ALA A 270 -13.81 5.13 -16.64
C ALA A 270 -14.49 4.17 -15.64
N VAL A 271 -14.51 2.88 -15.96
CA VAL A 271 -15.05 1.83 -15.09
C VAL A 271 -14.06 0.70 -14.98
N HIS A 272 -13.65 0.38 -13.76
CA HIS A 272 -12.86 -0.82 -13.49
C HIS A 272 -13.75 -1.93 -12.92
N VAL A 273 -13.93 -3.01 -13.68
CA VAL A 273 -14.71 -4.18 -13.28
C VAL A 273 -13.79 -5.39 -13.19
N ARG A 274 -13.68 -5.95 -11.98
CA ARG A 274 -12.85 -7.12 -11.69
C ARG A 274 -13.59 -8.41 -12.06
N GLY A 275 -12.93 -9.30 -12.81
CA GLY A 275 -13.43 -10.65 -13.09
C GLY A 275 -13.65 -11.49 -11.83
N SER A 276 -14.67 -12.34 -11.81
CA SER A 276 -15.30 -12.91 -10.60
C SER A 276 -14.55 -14.06 -9.88
N ASP A 277 -13.28 -14.35 -10.19
CA ASP A 277 -12.85 -15.75 -10.12
C ASP A 277 -11.70 -16.11 -9.15
N LYS A 278 -11.65 -15.49 -7.97
CA LYS A 278 -10.94 -16.15 -6.84
C LYS A 278 -11.88 -17.18 -6.23
N ILE A 279 -11.53 -18.46 -6.31
CA ILE A 279 -12.29 -19.60 -5.76
C ILE A 279 -12.56 -19.46 -4.23
N SER A 280 -11.89 -18.54 -3.53
CA SER A 280 -12.17 -18.18 -2.12
C SER A 280 -12.93 -16.86 -1.90
N GLU A 281 -13.22 -16.05 -2.93
CA GLU A 281 -13.86 -14.71 -2.84
C GLU A 281 -15.18 -14.61 -3.65
N SER A 282 -15.66 -15.71 -4.24
CA SER A 282 -16.54 -15.70 -5.43
C SER A 282 -18.03 -15.35 -5.23
N LEU A 283 -18.54 -15.22 -4.00
CA LEU A 283 -19.93 -14.78 -3.77
C LEU A 283 -20.04 -13.26 -3.71
N ASN A 284 -19.18 -12.60 -2.91
CA ASN A 284 -19.19 -11.14 -2.76
C ASN A 284 -18.91 -10.42 -4.07
N LEU A 285 -17.99 -10.95 -4.90
CA LEU A 285 -17.58 -10.28 -6.13
C LEU A 285 -18.65 -10.28 -7.22
N LYS A 286 -19.45 -11.36 -7.33
CA LYS A 286 -20.60 -11.38 -8.25
C LYS A 286 -21.64 -10.36 -7.83
N ASP A 287 -21.97 -10.32 -6.53
CA ASP A 287 -22.92 -9.35 -5.98
C ASP A 287 -22.44 -7.91 -6.22
N ILE A 288 -21.16 -7.64 -6.01
CA ILE A 288 -20.56 -6.32 -6.31
C ILE A 288 -20.65 -6.00 -7.80
N ASN A 289 -20.39 -6.95 -8.69
CA ASN A 289 -20.46 -6.72 -10.14
C ASN A 289 -21.87 -6.34 -10.61
N THR A 290 -22.93 -6.84 -9.96
CA THR A 290 -24.31 -6.41 -10.27
C THR A 290 -24.57 -4.93 -9.97
N ARG A 291 -23.78 -4.32 -9.06
CA ARG A 291 -23.99 -2.93 -8.61
C ARG A 291 -23.47 -1.89 -9.60
N TYR A 292 -22.61 -2.26 -10.57
CA TYR A 292 -22.08 -1.29 -11.55
C TYR A 292 -23.17 -0.71 -12.45
N GLY A 293 -24.09 -1.54 -12.96
CA GLY A 293 -25.10 -1.16 -13.95
C GLY A 293 -25.86 0.13 -13.57
N PRO A 294 -26.51 0.19 -12.40
CA PRO A 294 -27.24 1.38 -11.96
C PRO A 294 -26.36 2.66 -11.87
N HIS A 295 -25.11 2.53 -11.43
CA HIS A 295 -24.21 3.68 -11.34
C HIS A 295 -23.75 4.17 -12.71
N ILE A 296 -23.46 3.25 -13.64
CA ILE A 296 -23.10 3.57 -15.02
C ILE A 296 -24.28 4.24 -15.72
N GLU A 297 -25.45 3.61 -15.71
CA GLU A 297 -26.66 4.09 -16.38
C GLU A 297 -27.06 5.48 -15.89
N LYS A 298 -26.96 5.75 -14.59
CA LYS A 298 -27.20 7.08 -14.02
C LYS A 298 -26.31 8.16 -14.66
N ARG A 299 -25.01 7.86 -14.87
CA ARG A 299 -24.06 8.82 -15.47
C ARG A 299 -24.30 8.98 -16.97
N LEU A 300 -24.53 7.88 -17.69
CA LEU A 300 -24.80 7.91 -19.12
C LEU A 300 -26.15 8.57 -19.46
N ALA A 301 -27.13 8.52 -18.54
CA ALA A 301 -28.40 9.23 -18.69
C ALA A 301 -28.26 10.75 -18.50
N SER A 302 -27.34 11.19 -17.61
CA SER A 302 -27.06 12.62 -17.41
C SER A 302 -26.20 13.24 -18.52
N ASP A 303 -25.49 12.41 -19.29
CA ASP A 303 -24.59 12.83 -20.36
C ASP A 303 -24.63 11.79 -21.51
N PRO A 304 -25.55 11.96 -22.49
CA PRO A 304 -25.76 10.99 -23.57
C PRO A 304 -24.53 10.76 -24.46
N ASP A 305 -23.66 11.77 -24.60
CA ASP A 305 -22.45 11.71 -25.43
C ASP A 305 -21.24 11.13 -24.69
N MET A 306 -21.37 10.89 -23.37
CA MET A 306 -20.30 10.33 -22.55
C MET A 306 -19.89 8.94 -23.06
N ALA A 307 -18.59 8.76 -23.30
CA ALA A 307 -18.00 7.47 -23.61
C ALA A 307 -17.73 6.66 -22.33
N LEU A 308 -17.67 5.35 -22.46
CA LEU A 308 -17.41 4.41 -21.37
C LEU A 308 -16.06 3.72 -21.59
N PHE A 309 -15.05 4.01 -20.77
CA PHE A 309 -13.76 3.33 -20.83
C PHE A 309 -13.69 2.19 -19.81
N LEU A 310 -13.65 0.94 -20.30
CA LEU A 310 -13.68 -0.26 -19.46
C LEU A 310 -12.27 -0.82 -19.20
N LEU A 311 -11.95 -1.00 -17.92
CA LEU A 311 -10.80 -1.73 -17.44
C LEU A 311 -11.31 -3.06 -16.86
N THR A 312 -10.92 -4.18 -17.45
CA THR A 312 -11.26 -5.51 -16.94
C THR A 312 -10.23 -6.54 -17.34
N ASP A 313 -9.99 -7.52 -16.47
CA ASP A 313 -9.18 -8.69 -16.75
C ASP A 313 -9.96 -9.86 -17.37
N SER A 314 -11.29 -9.72 -17.54
CA SER A 314 -12.17 -10.78 -18.01
C SER A 314 -12.64 -10.54 -19.45
N THR A 315 -12.44 -11.55 -20.30
CA THR A 315 -13.00 -11.56 -21.67
C THR A 315 -14.53 -11.56 -21.64
N THR A 316 -15.13 -12.33 -20.73
CA THR A 316 -16.59 -12.42 -20.57
C THR A 316 -17.22 -11.07 -20.23
N ILE A 317 -16.65 -10.33 -19.26
CA ILE A 317 -17.14 -8.99 -18.90
C ILE A 317 -17.00 -8.02 -20.07
N LEU A 318 -15.90 -8.10 -20.83
CA LEU A 318 -15.73 -7.26 -22.02
C LEU A 318 -16.83 -7.53 -23.05
N GLU A 319 -17.13 -8.79 -23.34
CA GLU A 319 -18.18 -9.18 -24.29
C GLU A 319 -19.58 -8.70 -23.85
N GLU A 320 -19.91 -8.88 -22.56
CA GLU A 320 -21.16 -8.37 -21.97
C GLU A 320 -21.28 -6.85 -22.14
N TYR A 321 -20.22 -6.11 -21.84
CA TYR A 321 -20.22 -4.65 -21.96
C TYR A 321 -20.25 -4.20 -23.43
N ARG A 322 -19.63 -4.94 -24.35
CA ARG A 322 -19.69 -4.65 -25.79
C ARG A 322 -21.12 -4.79 -26.32
N GLN A 323 -21.81 -5.86 -25.92
CA GLN A 323 -23.22 -6.06 -26.29
C GLN A 323 -24.12 -4.96 -25.72
N LYS A 324 -23.86 -4.52 -24.48
CA LYS A 324 -24.70 -3.53 -23.79
C LYS A 324 -24.47 -2.09 -24.25
N TYR A 325 -23.22 -1.68 -24.47
CA TYR A 325 -22.87 -0.26 -24.69
C TYR A 325 -22.41 0.06 -26.12
N GLY A 326 -22.18 -0.96 -26.97
CA GLY A 326 -21.87 -0.79 -28.39
C GLY A 326 -20.70 0.15 -28.64
N GLU A 327 -20.87 1.11 -29.55
CA GLU A 327 -19.83 2.06 -29.97
C GLU A 327 -19.40 3.05 -28.88
N ARG A 328 -20.16 3.17 -27.79
CA ARG A 328 -19.77 4.00 -26.64
C ARG A 328 -18.65 3.37 -25.80
N LEU A 329 -18.46 2.05 -25.93
CA LEU A 329 -17.46 1.33 -25.14
C LEU A 329 -16.07 1.47 -25.76
N LEU A 330 -15.15 1.99 -24.97
CA LEU A 330 -13.73 2.07 -25.24
C LEU A 330 -12.99 1.12 -24.28
N TYR A 331 -11.94 0.49 -24.76
CA TYR A 331 -11.08 -0.39 -23.96
C TYR A 331 -9.71 -0.50 -24.62
N SER A 332 -8.67 -0.73 -23.81
CA SER A 332 -7.33 -0.95 -24.34
C SER A 332 -7.17 -2.36 -24.88
N ASP A 333 -6.28 -2.54 -25.86
CA ASP A 333 -5.77 -3.87 -26.17
C ASP A 333 -4.81 -4.27 -25.03
N CYS A 334 -5.24 -5.26 -24.25
CA CYS A 334 -4.54 -5.80 -23.10
C CYS A 334 -4.92 -7.26 -22.90
N PHE A 335 -4.03 -8.01 -22.26
CA PHE A 335 -4.28 -9.41 -22.03
C PHE A 335 -5.49 -9.59 -21.11
N ARG A 336 -6.41 -10.48 -21.51
CA ARG A 336 -7.60 -10.86 -20.75
C ARG A 336 -7.69 -12.37 -20.67
N THR A 337 -8.32 -12.85 -19.61
CA THR A 337 -8.45 -14.28 -19.36
C THR A 337 -9.92 -14.68 -19.28
N GLU A 338 -10.24 -15.81 -19.90
CA GLU A 338 -11.48 -16.56 -19.64
C GLU A 338 -11.32 -17.48 -18.43
N SER A 339 -10.08 -17.90 -18.16
CA SER A 339 -9.76 -18.74 -17.02
C SER A 339 -9.71 -17.88 -15.76
N GLY A 340 -10.42 -18.29 -14.72
CA GLY A 340 -10.59 -17.52 -13.50
C GLY A 340 -9.32 -17.17 -12.69
N VAL A 341 -8.15 -17.53 -13.18
CA VAL A 341 -6.87 -17.24 -12.53
C VAL A 341 -6.42 -15.82 -12.88
N GLY A 342 -6.07 -15.01 -11.88
CA GLY A 342 -5.59 -13.64 -12.10
C GLY A 342 -4.42 -13.59 -13.10
N ILE A 343 -4.42 -12.59 -13.99
CA ILE A 343 -3.48 -12.46 -15.12
C ILE A 343 -2.00 -12.63 -14.71
N HIS A 344 -1.64 -12.19 -13.52
CA HIS A 344 -0.27 -12.23 -12.98
C HIS A 344 0.22 -13.64 -12.62
N HIS A 345 -0.64 -14.65 -12.61
CA HIS A 345 -0.27 -16.05 -12.39
C HIS A 345 -0.10 -16.86 -13.68
N HIS A 346 -0.50 -16.30 -14.83
CA HIS A 346 -0.33 -16.95 -16.12
C HIS A 346 1.11 -16.87 -16.60
N ARG A 347 1.58 -17.92 -17.29
CA ARG A 347 2.89 -17.90 -17.94
C ARG A 347 2.76 -17.02 -19.18
N HIS A 348 3.42 -15.88 -19.17
CA HIS A 348 3.41 -14.93 -20.28
C HIS A 348 4.76 -14.88 -20.96
N ASP A 349 4.73 -14.89 -22.29
CA ASP A 349 5.92 -14.73 -23.13
C ASP A 349 6.51 -13.32 -22.98
N ASP A 350 5.67 -12.31 -22.70
CA ASP A 350 6.09 -10.95 -22.38
C ASP A 350 5.52 -10.46 -21.04
N ARG A 351 6.22 -10.79 -19.95
CA ARG A 351 5.89 -10.31 -18.60
C ARG A 351 5.99 -8.79 -18.45
N ARG A 352 6.84 -8.14 -19.25
CA ARG A 352 6.97 -6.68 -19.21
C ARG A 352 5.66 -6.06 -19.66
N ARG A 353 5.09 -6.55 -20.77
CA ARG A 353 3.85 -6.08 -21.37
C ARG A 353 2.67 -6.01 -20.40
N ILE A 354 2.46 -7.04 -19.56
CA ILE A 354 1.38 -7.05 -18.55
C ILE A 354 1.51 -5.86 -17.58
N GLY A 355 2.73 -5.59 -17.12
CA GLY A 355 2.98 -4.46 -16.22
C GLY A 355 2.74 -3.12 -16.91
N ILE A 356 3.09 -2.99 -18.20
CA ILE A 356 2.82 -1.76 -18.96
C ILE A 356 1.32 -1.58 -19.18
N GLU A 357 0.57 -2.65 -19.51
CA GLU A 357 -0.89 -2.59 -19.69
C GLU A 357 -1.61 -2.06 -18.46
N ILE A 358 -1.29 -2.59 -17.27
CA ILE A 358 -1.97 -2.15 -16.05
C ILE A 358 -1.56 -0.72 -15.62
N ILE A 359 -0.33 -0.30 -15.93
CA ILE A 359 0.09 1.11 -15.79
C ILE A 359 -0.70 1.99 -16.74
N LYS A 360 -0.77 1.60 -18.02
CA LYS A 360 -1.49 2.34 -19.05
C LYS A 360 -2.96 2.53 -18.68
N ASP A 361 -3.65 1.44 -18.36
CA ASP A 361 -5.08 1.45 -18.07
C ASP A 361 -5.41 2.36 -16.88
N THR A 362 -4.66 2.24 -15.78
CA THR A 362 -4.89 3.08 -14.60
C THR A 362 -4.53 4.55 -14.83
N CYS A 363 -3.47 4.85 -15.59
CA CYS A 363 -3.13 6.21 -15.99
C CYS A 363 -4.22 6.82 -16.90
N LEU A 364 -4.72 6.08 -17.89
CA LEU A 364 -5.82 6.53 -18.76
C LEU A 364 -7.10 6.77 -17.94
N ALA A 365 -7.47 5.83 -17.06
CA ALA A 365 -8.61 5.99 -16.17
C ALA A 365 -8.49 7.24 -15.28
N SER A 366 -7.28 7.53 -14.78
CA SER A 366 -7.02 8.73 -13.98
C SER A 366 -7.14 10.04 -14.76
N ARG A 367 -7.09 10.01 -16.09
CA ARG A 367 -7.30 11.19 -16.95
C ARG A 367 -8.76 11.39 -17.34
N CYS A 368 -9.63 10.40 -17.13
CA CYS A 368 -11.05 10.48 -17.44
C CYS A 368 -11.79 11.43 -16.48
N ASP A 369 -12.98 11.89 -16.89
CA ASP A 369 -13.81 12.82 -16.12
C ASP A 369 -14.32 12.18 -14.83
N VAL A 370 -14.89 10.97 -14.96
CA VAL A 370 -15.58 10.26 -13.88
C VAL A 370 -15.00 8.84 -13.74
N PHE A 371 -14.96 8.29 -12.53
CA PHE A 371 -14.51 6.92 -12.28
C PHE A 371 -15.48 6.10 -11.43
N ILE A 372 -15.73 4.85 -11.81
CA ILE A 372 -16.42 3.86 -10.96
C ILE A 372 -15.52 2.63 -10.81
N GLY A 373 -15.34 2.17 -9.58
CA GLY A 373 -14.53 0.97 -9.32
C GLY A 373 -14.87 0.23 -8.04
N HIS A 374 -14.20 -0.90 -7.85
CA HIS A 374 -14.28 -1.71 -6.64
C HIS A 374 -13.16 -1.33 -5.66
N GLY A 375 -13.54 -0.88 -4.46
CA GLY A 375 -12.61 -0.39 -3.43
C GLY A 375 -11.68 -1.43 -2.81
N GLU A 376 -11.92 -2.72 -3.02
CA GLU A 376 -11.05 -3.82 -2.55
C GLU A 376 -10.02 -4.28 -3.60
N THR A 377 -9.85 -3.51 -4.69
CA THR A 377 -8.85 -3.83 -5.72
C THR A 377 -7.79 -2.76 -5.79
N ASN A 378 -6.51 -3.17 -5.86
CA ASN A 378 -5.39 -2.23 -5.97
C ASN A 378 -5.45 -1.40 -7.26
N VAL A 379 -6.13 -1.89 -8.29
CA VAL A 379 -6.34 -1.15 -9.55
C VAL A 379 -7.21 0.07 -9.32
N SER A 380 -8.41 -0.09 -8.73
CA SER A 380 -9.30 1.05 -8.48
C SER A 380 -8.70 2.03 -7.48
N THR A 381 -8.05 1.52 -6.43
CA THR A 381 -7.47 2.39 -5.41
C THR A 381 -6.30 3.19 -5.96
N THR A 382 -5.50 2.61 -6.86
CA THR A 382 -4.44 3.33 -7.59
C THR A 382 -5.02 4.46 -8.44
N VAL A 383 -6.12 4.24 -9.17
CA VAL A 383 -6.78 5.30 -9.95
C VAL A 383 -7.16 6.50 -9.07
N LEU A 384 -7.62 6.26 -7.84
CA LEU A 384 -7.93 7.32 -6.87
C LEU A 384 -6.70 8.08 -6.34
N HIS A 385 -5.52 7.47 -6.42
CA HIS A 385 -4.25 8.06 -5.98
C HIS A 385 -3.51 8.79 -7.11
N LEU A 386 -3.82 8.48 -8.37
CA LEU A 386 -3.20 9.13 -9.53
C LEU A 386 -3.82 10.50 -9.86
N LYS A 387 -5.08 10.75 -9.48
CA LYS A 387 -5.79 12.03 -9.69
C LYS A 387 -6.37 12.58 -8.39
N ASP A 388 -6.44 13.91 -8.33
CA ASP A 388 -7.22 14.62 -7.32
C ASP A 388 -8.69 14.68 -7.75
N TRP A 389 -9.46 13.67 -7.37
CA TRP A 389 -10.87 13.53 -7.73
C TRP A 389 -11.75 14.43 -6.86
N GLN A 390 -12.70 15.14 -7.47
CA GLN A 390 -13.79 15.75 -6.72
C GLN A 390 -14.70 14.65 -6.17
N PRO A 391 -15.36 14.84 -5.00
CA PRO A 391 -16.22 13.82 -4.40
C PRO A 391 -17.31 13.28 -5.33
N ASP A 392 -17.83 14.12 -6.23
CA ASP A 392 -18.88 13.74 -7.18
C ASP A 392 -18.34 13.10 -8.48
N ASP A 393 -17.02 13.09 -8.69
CA ASP A 393 -16.38 12.56 -9.89
C ASP A 393 -15.96 11.09 -9.74
N TYR A 394 -16.17 10.46 -8.59
CA TYR A 394 -15.88 9.04 -8.44
C TYR A 394 -16.87 8.29 -7.54
N VAL A 395 -16.97 6.98 -7.75
CA VAL A 395 -17.71 6.06 -6.89
C VAL A 395 -16.87 4.81 -6.66
N LEU A 396 -16.63 4.47 -5.39
CA LEU A 396 -16.20 3.12 -5.01
C LEU A 396 -17.40 2.32 -4.51
N LEU A 397 -17.61 1.12 -5.06
CA LEU A 397 -18.73 0.26 -4.66
C LEU A 397 -18.54 -0.36 -3.26
N THR A 398 -17.32 -0.39 -2.77
CA THR A 398 -16.95 -0.87 -1.44
C THR A 398 -15.97 0.11 -0.81
N ASP A 399 -15.74 -0.03 0.49
CA ASP A 399 -14.73 0.76 1.19
C ASP A 399 -13.36 0.59 0.51
N ASN A 400 -12.58 1.67 0.51
CA ASN A 400 -11.21 1.64 0.03
C ASN A 400 -10.36 0.78 0.99
N GLN A 401 -9.94 -0.39 0.53
CA GLN A 401 -9.19 -1.33 1.36
C GLN A 401 -7.92 -0.74 1.93
N LEU A 402 -7.24 0.18 1.22
CA LEU A 402 -5.96 0.76 1.65
C LEU A 402 -6.11 1.70 2.84
N TYR A 403 -7.35 2.06 3.20
CA TYR A 403 -7.66 2.89 4.37
C TYR A 403 -8.21 2.07 5.54
N GLN A 404 -8.37 0.76 5.36
CA GLN A 404 -8.90 -0.12 6.40
C GLN A 404 -7.77 -0.71 7.24
N PRO A 405 -8.01 -1.02 8.53
CA PRO A 405 -7.03 -1.75 9.34
C PRO A 405 -6.70 -3.11 8.73
N HIS A 406 -5.45 -3.34 8.35
CA HIS A 406 -5.01 -4.57 7.68
C HIS A 406 -4.68 -5.71 8.66
N LEU A 407 -5.71 -6.17 9.39
CA LEU A 407 -5.58 -7.13 10.50
C LEU A 407 -5.07 -8.52 10.08
N PHE A 408 -5.30 -8.91 8.82
CA PHE A 408 -4.98 -10.24 8.30
C PHE A 408 -3.54 -10.37 7.83
N LEU A 409 -2.94 -9.29 7.31
CA LEU A 409 -1.56 -9.30 6.81
C LEU A 409 -0.58 -9.75 7.90
N HIS A 410 -0.83 -9.35 9.14
CA HIS A 410 0.03 -9.65 10.28
C HIS A 410 -0.41 -10.89 11.07
N LYS A 411 -1.51 -11.54 10.70
CA LYS A 411 -1.97 -12.76 11.38
C LYS A 411 -0.95 -13.89 11.15
N ARG A 412 -0.51 -14.51 12.23
CA ARG A 412 0.37 -15.68 12.24
C ARG A 412 -0.45 -16.95 12.41
#